data_AF-A0A961GUI4-F1
#
_entry.id   AF-A0A961GUI4-F1
#
_cell.length_a   1.000
_cell.length_b   1.000
_cell.length_c   1.000
_cell.angle_alpha   90.00
_cell.angle_beta   90.00
_cell.angle_gamma   90.00
#
_symmetry.space_group_name_H-M   'P 1'
#
loop_
_entity.id
_entity.type
_entity.pdbx_description
1 polymer ?
#
loop_
_entity_poly.entity_id
_entity_poly.type
_entity_poly.pdbx_seq_one_letter_code
_entity_poly.pdbx_strand_id
1 'polypeptide(L)' 'MITRRLGVEAALVEGRVQRGDLSVEGGRVAAVGLGPGVRGGGIAVPGFVDWQVNGFGGVGFRDADHAGLASAAGALAR' A
#
# COMPACT_ATOMS: atom_id res chain seq x y z
N MET A 1 2.30 -20.13 6.98
CA MET A 1 1.92 -19.67 5.62
C MET A 1 3.22 -19.39 4.86
N ILE A 2 3.19 -19.01 3.58
CA ILE A 2 4.44 -18.66 2.88
C ILE A 2 4.87 -17.24 3.28
N THR A 3 6.05 -17.13 3.88
CA THR A 3 6.71 -15.85 4.16
C THR A 3 7.41 -15.35 2.89
N ARG A 4 7.17 -14.11 2.48
CA ARG A 4 7.80 -13.49 1.30
C ARG A 4 8.50 -12.18 1.67
N ARG A 5 9.69 -11.97 1.09
CA ARG A 5 10.41 -10.69 1.10
C ARG A 5 9.73 -9.68 0.17
N LEU A 6 9.50 -8.45 0.64
CA LEU A 6 8.85 -7.42 -0.18
C LEU A 6 9.78 -6.91 -1.28
N GLY A 7 11.09 -6.85 -1.01
CA GLY A 7 12.12 -6.42 -1.96
C GLY A 7 12.38 -4.91 -1.90
N VAL A 8 12.34 -4.32 -0.71
CA VAL A 8 12.54 -2.88 -0.50
C VAL A 8 13.93 -2.56 0.04
N GLU A 9 14.35 -1.30 -0.09
CA GLU A 9 15.59 -0.81 0.52
C GLU A 9 15.39 -0.48 2.01
N ALA A 10 14.22 0.06 2.35
CA ALA A 10 13.86 0.50 3.69
C ALA A 10 12.32 0.50 3.87
N ALA A 11 11.86 0.66 5.11
CA ALA A 11 10.45 0.82 5.44
C ALA A 11 10.22 1.98 6.43
N LEU A 12 9.11 2.71 6.29
CA LEU A 12 8.65 3.68 7.29
C LEU A 12 7.88 2.96 8.40
N VAL A 13 8.42 2.98 9.61
CA VAL A 13 7.84 2.35 10.81
C VAL A 13 7.81 3.39 11.91
N GLU A 14 6.62 3.65 12.45
CA GLU A 14 6.41 4.62 13.55
C GLU A 14 7.06 6.00 13.29
N GLY A 15 6.95 6.48 12.05
CA GLY A 15 7.51 7.77 11.64
C GLY A 15 9.02 7.78 11.38
N ARG A 16 9.69 6.62 11.41
CA ARG A 16 11.13 6.49 11.15
C ARG A 16 11.41 5.60 9.96
N VAL A 17 12.38 5.99 9.13
CA VAL A 17 12.87 5.15 8.04
C VAL A 17 13.85 4.13 8.59
N GLN A 18 13.44 2.86 8.61
CA GLN A 18 14.28 1.73 9.00
C GLN A 18 14.87 1.07 7.76
N ARG A 19 16.20 1.04 7.66
CA ARG A 19 16.92 0.38 6.56
C ARG A 19 16.78 -1.14 6.65
N GLY A 20 16.81 -1.79 5.50
CA GLY A 20 16.63 -3.23 5.36
C GLY A 20 15.24 -3.57 4.81
N ASP A 21 15.13 -4.77 4.27
CA ASP A 21 13.88 -5.25 3.67
C ASP A 21 12.85 -5.59 4.76
N LEU A 22 11.64 -5.95 4.34
CA LEU A 22 10.60 -6.48 5.22
C LEU A 22 10.03 -7.79 4.67
N SER A 23 9.43 -8.60 5.55
CA SER A 23 8.72 -9.81 5.17
C SER A 23 7.22 -9.68 5.42
N VAL A 24 6.44 -10.34 4.56
CA VAL A 24 4.99 -10.46 4.67
C VAL A 24 4.63 -11.94 4.81
N GLU A 25 3.76 -12.24 5.75
CA GLU A 25 3.14 -13.56 5.92
C GLU A 25 1.64 -13.39 6.11
N GLY A 26 0.83 -14.05 5.28
CA GLY A 26 -0.63 -14.00 5.41
C GLY A 26 -1.23 -12.59 5.35
N GLY A 27 -0.65 -11.70 4.53
CA GLY A 27 -1.09 -10.32 4.42
C GLY A 27 -0.67 -9.41 5.59
N ARG A 28 0.13 -9.91 6.54
CA ARG A 28 0.67 -9.14 7.66
C ARG A 28 2.16 -8.93 7.51
N VAL A 29 2.64 -7.76 7.88
CA VAL A 29 4.08 -7.52 8.04
C VAL A 29 4.57 -8.39 9.19
N ALA A 30 5.49 -9.30 8.89
CA ALA A 30 6.02 -10.28 9.85
C ALA A 30 7.33 -9.80 10.50
N ALA A 31 8.17 -9.07 9.75
CA ALA A 31 9.38 -8.44 10.27
C ALA A 31 9.84 -7.28 9.36
N VAL A 32 10.62 -6.35 9.93
CA VAL A 32 11.20 -5.18 9.25
C VAL A 32 12.69 -5.08 9.54
N GLY A 33 13.45 -4.40 8.68
CA GLY A 33 14.89 -4.19 8.86
C GLY A 33 15.73 -5.45 8.61
N LEU A 34 15.25 -6.34 7.74
CA LEU A 34 15.87 -7.62 7.51
C LEU A 34 17.05 -7.53 6.54
N GLY A 35 18.27 -7.79 7.02
CA GLY A 35 19.49 -7.85 6.19
C GLY A 35 19.73 -6.58 5.36
N PRO A 36 20.66 -6.61 4.38
CA PRO A 36 20.73 -5.53 3.42
C PRO A 36 19.42 -5.52 2.60
N GLY A 37 18.79 -4.34 2.51
CA GLY A 37 17.67 -4.13 1.60
C GLY A 37 18.09 -4.29 0.15
N VAL A 38 17.13 -4.37 -0.77
CA VAL A 38 17.43 -4.44 -2.20
C VAL A 38 17.98 -3.09 -2.65
N ARG A 39 19.22 -3.05 -3.15
CA ARG A 39 19.87 -1.82 -3.63
C ARG A 39 19.06 -1.24 -4.79
N GLY A 40 18.69 0.04 -4.69
CA GLY A 40 17.81 0.69 -5.68
C GLY A 40 16.34 0.32 -5.53
N GLY A 41 15.98 -0.43 -4.47
CA GLY A 41 14.60 -0.64 -4.07
C GLY A 41 13.99 0.63 -3.48
N GLY A 42 12.66 0.74 -3.56
CA GLY A 42 11.94 1.86 -2.94
C GLY A 42 11.91 1.78 -1.41
N ILE A 43 11.31 2.79 -0.81
CA ILE A 43 10.93 2.79 0.62
C ILE A 43 9.49 2.29 0.72
N ALA A 44 9.26 1.19 1.44
CA ALA A 44 7.91 0.79 1.80
C ALA A 44 7.31 1.80 2.79
N VAL A 45 6.10 2.27 2.52
CA VAL A 45 5.30 3.07 3.45
C VAL A 45 3.98 2.36 3.72
N PRO A 46 3.34 2.57 4.88
CA PRO A 46 1.96 2.16 5.08
C PRO A 46 1.07 2.73 3.97
N GLY A 47 0.08 1.94 3.54
CA GLY A 47 -0.93 2.43 2.60
C GLY A 47 -1.59 3.68 3.15
N PHE A 48 -1.74 4.69 2.29
CA PHE A 48 -2.38 5.93 2.71
C PHE A 48 -3.86 5.70 3.01
N VAL A 49 -4.35 6.38 4.05
CA VAL A 49 -5.77 6.42 4.40
C VAL A 49 -6.28 7.78 3.98
N ASP A 50 -7.06 7.80 2.91
CA ASP A 50 -7.80 9.00 2.50
C ASP A 50 -9.12 9.05 3.29
N TRP A 51 -9.18 9.96 4.26
CA TRP A 51 -10.35 10.11 5.13
C TRP A 51 -11.57 10.66 4.40
N GLN A 52 -11.37 11.45 3.33
CA GLN A 52 -12.47 12.05 2.60
C GLN A 52 -12.18 12.07 1.10
N VAL A 53 -12.89 11.20 0.38
CA VAL A 53 -12.86 11.14 -1.08
C VAL A 53 -14.17 11.66 -1.67
N ASN A 54 -14.09 12.66 -2.55
CA ASN A 54 -15.26 13.23 -3.24
C ASN A 54 -15.58 12.51 -4.55
N GLY A 55 -14.64 11.72 -5.07
CA GLY A 55 -14.74 10.99 -6.32
C GLY A 55 -13.43 10.28 -6.66
N PHE A 56 -13.48 9.29 -7.55
CA PHE A 56 -12.31 8.52 -7.97
C PHE A 56 -12.46 8.02 -9.40
N GLY A 57 -11.35 7.85 -10.12
CA GLY A 57 -11.37 7.26 -11.47
C GLY A 57 -12.21 8.03 -12.49
N GLY A 58 -12.34 9.35 -12.34
CA GLY A 58 -13.17 10.20 -13.20
C GLY A 58 -14.64 10.30 -12.80
N VAL A 59 -15.07 9.64 -11.71
CA VAL A 59 -16.45 9.67 -11.20
C VAL A 59 -16.53 10.52 -9.93
N GLY A 60 -17.41 11.52 -9.91
CA GLY A 60 -17.76 12.27 -8.70
C GLY A 60 -18.89 11.58 -7.92
N PHE A 61 -18.74 11.37 -6.61
CA PHE A 61 -19.67 10.59 -5.80
C PHE A 61 -20.93 11.34 -5.37
N ARG A 62 -20.92 12.68 -5.46
CA ARG A 62 -22.09 13.49 -5.10
C ARG A 62 -23.32 13.15 -5.94
N ASP A 63 -23.12 12.94 -7.24
CA ASP A 63 -24.19 12.84 -8.24
C ASP A 63 -24.14 11.49 -8.99
N ALA A 64 -23.31 10.53 -8.55
CA ALA A 64 -23.12 9.25 -9.23
C ALA A 64 -24.33 8.32 -9.10
N ASP A 65 -24.67 7.65 -10.20
CA ASP A 65 -25.59 6.53 -10.20
C ASP A 65 -24.86 5.20 -9.89
N HIS A 66 -25.61 4.09 -9.91
CA HIS A 66 -25.06 2.76 -9.64
C HIS A 66 -23.93 2.37 -10.61
N ALA A 67 -24.02 2.74 -11.89
CA ALA A 67 -22.98 2.43 -12.88
C ALA A 67 -21.70 3.23 -12.61
N GLY A 68 -21.84 4.51 -12.25
CA GLY A 68 -20.73 5.36 -11.83
C GLY A 68 -20.02 4.80 -10.59
N LEU A 69 -20.77 4.41 -9.56
CA LEU A 69 -20.19 3.82 -8.34
C LEU A 69 -19.49 2.48 -8.62
N ALA A 70 -20.05 1.63 -9.47
CA ALA A 70 -19.41 0.36 -9.87
C ALA A 70 -18.10 0.59 -10.63
N SER A 71 -18.06 1.60 -11.52
CA SER A 71 -16.85 1.99 -12.24
C SER A 71 -15.75 2.47 -11.27
N ALA A 72 -16.11 3.35 -10.32
CA ALA A 72 -15.18 3.85 -9.32
C ALA A 72 -14.65 2.74 -8.39
N ALA A 73 -15.51 1.81 -7.97
CA ALA A 73 -15.11 0.65 -7.18
C ALA A 73 -14.10 -0.24 -7.92
N GLY A 74 -14.35 -0.48 -9.22
CA GLY A 74 -13.42 -1.22 -10.07
C GLY A 74 -12.08 -0.50 -10.28
N ALA A 75 -12.05 0.83 -10.22
CA ALA A 75 -10.82 1.60 -10.27
C ALA A 75 -10.07 1.58 -8.93
N LEU A 76 -10.76 1.61 -7.78
CA LEU A 76 -10.16 1.54 -6.44
C LEU A 76 -9.55 0.16 -6.12
N ALA A 77 -10.09 -0.90 -6.70
CA ALA A 77 -9.62 -2.26 -6.46
C ALA A 77 -8.30 -2.63 -7.18
N ARG A 78 -7.67 -1.66 -7.87
CA ARG A 78 -6.47 -1.87 -8.69
C ARG A 78 -5.18 -1.46 -7.98
#